data_AF-A0A1U7LLB0-F1
#
_entry.id   AF-A0A1U7LLB0-F1
#
_cell.length_a   1.000
_cell.length_b   1.000
_cell.length_c   1.000
_cell.angle_alpha   90.00
_cell.angle_beta   90.00
_cell.angle_gamma   90.00
#
_symmetry.space_group_name_H-M   'P 1'
#
loop_
_entity.id
_entity.type
_entity.pdbx_description
1 polymer ?
#
loop_
_entity_poly.entity_id
_entity_poly.type
_entity_poly.pdbx_seq_one_letter_code
_entity_poly.pdbx_strand_id
1 'polypeptide(L)'
;MYCERLNRVGPYKFGVFKFILSFPDIYPALPPAVQFTSEVYHPLISHNGILSLRNGFPKWIPGQHYVFHLLHYIKNSFRTVVLDILTVEEVNNEFAWMTYNGDRKLFSRLAQQSVDVSLSPTVIGHDDGGMIVFQGEASEEKQMEILELERKRKNGESMQQT
;
A
#
# COMPACT_ATOMS: atom_id res chain seq x y z
N MET A 1 -1.49 8.62 8.77
CA MET A 1 -1.62 8.89 7.32
C MET A 1 -0.35 9.54 6.82
N TYR A 2 0.37 8.88 5.90
CA TYR A 2 1.46 9.51 5.17
C TYR A 2 0.92 9.88 3.78
N CYS A 3 0.30 11.06 3.67
CA CYS A 3 0.02 11.67 2.37
C CYS A 3 1.30 12.40 1.97
N GLU A 4 2.24 11.68 1.37
CA GLU A 4 3.48 12.29 0.93
C GLU A 4 3.34 12.78 -0.51
N ARG A 5 3.20 14.10 -0.62
CA ARG A 5 3.37 14.81 -1.88
C ARG A 5 4.74 14.44 -2.47
N LEU A 6 4.73 13.72 -3.58
CA LEU A 6 5.96 13.32 -4.25
C LEU A 6 6.73 14.58 -4.70
N ASN A 7 8.06 14.53 -4.57
CA ASN A 7 8.99 15.63 -4.80
C ASN A 7 8.70 16.40 -6.10
N ARG A 8 9.05 17.70 -6.16
CA ARG A 8 8.81 18.57 -7.34
C ARG A 8 9.61 18.19 -8.61
N VAL A 9 10.35 17.09 -8.57
CA VAL A 9 11.21 16.59 -9.64
C VAL A 9 10.94 15.10 -9.82
N GLY A 10 10.75 14.66 -11.06
CA GLY A 10 10.47 13.28 -11.42
C GLY A 10 9.12 13.08 -12.13
N PRO A 11 8.87 11.86 -12.64
CA PRO A 11 7.71 11.55 -13.47
C PRO A 11 6.37 11.58 -12.70
N TYR A 12 6.40 11.41 -11.38
CA TYR A 12 5.21 11.38 -10.52
C TYR A 12 5.03 12.65 -9.68
N LYS A 13 5.66 13.76 -10.07
CA LYS A 13 5.58 15.03 -9.34
C LYS A 13 4.12 15.43 -9.12
N PHE A 14 3.82 15.91 -7.91
CA PHE A 14 2.48 16.33 -7.48
C PHE A 14 1.41 15.23 -7.40
N GLY A 15 1.71 13.97 -7.69
CA GLY A 15 0.78 12.85 -7.51
C GLY A 15 0.37 12.62 -6.06
N VAL A 16 -0.86 12.15 -5.88
CA VAL A 16 -1.44 11.78 -4.59
C VAL A 16 -2.05 10.39 -4.71
N PHE A 17 -1.26 9.36 -4.43
CA PHE A 17 -1.68 7.98 -4.61
C PHE A 17 -2.26 7.38 -3.33
N LYS A 18 -3.48 6.82 -3.43
CA LYS A 18 -4.14 6.08 -2.37
C LYS A 18 -3.78 4.60 -2.46
N PHE A 19 -3.57 3.97 -1.30
CA PHE A 19 -3.27 2.55 -1.19
C PHE A 19 -3.82 1.96 0.09
N ILE A 20 -4.05 0.66 0.09
CA ILE A 20 -4.49 -0.16 1.20
C ILE A 20 -3.31 -1.01 1.68
N LEU A 21 -3.15 -1.10 3.01
CA LEU A 21 -2.23 -2.02 3.65
C LEU A 21 -3.01 -3.19 4.25
N SER A 22 -2.77 -4.39 3.75
CA SER A 22 -3.39 -5.62 4.26
C SER A 22 -2.38 -6.38 5.12
N PHE A 23 -2.67 -6.47 6.41
CA PHE A 23 -1.79 -7.11 7.37
C PHE A 23 -2.08 -8.61 7.43
N PRO A 24 -1.08 -9.49 7.27
CA PRO A 24 -1.28 -10.92 7.48
C PRO A 24 -1.51 -11.23 8.97
N ASP A 25 -2.26 -12.28 9.27
CA ASP A 25 -2.51 -12.73 10.66
C ASP A 25 -1.22 -13.01 11.44
N ILE A 26 -0.15 -13.40 10.73
CA ILE A 26 1.14 -13.71 11.30
C ILE A 26 2.11 -12.52 11.32
N TYR A 27 1.64 -11.29 11.10
CA TYR A 27 2.49 -10.09 11.21
C TYR A 27 3.15 -10.04 12.61
N PRO A 28 4.47 -9.77 12.73
CA PRO A 28 5.40 -9.30 11.70
C PRO A 28 6.22 -10.40 11.01
N ALA A 29 5.85 -11.68 11.08
CA ALA A 29 6.56 -12.77 10.39
C ALA A 29 6.59 -12.58 8.87
N LEU A 30 5.51 -12.04 8.29
CA LEU A 30 5.40 -11.63 6.89
C LEU A 30 5.11 -10.12 6.76
N PRO A 31 5.54 -9.47 5.65
CA PRO A 31 5.21 -8.08 5.40
C PRO A 31 3.71 -7.90 5.12
N PRO A 32 3.13 -6.74 5.42
CA PRO A 32 1.84 -6.33 4.89
C PRO A 32 1.88 -6.26 3.35
N ALA A 33 0.79 -6.65 2.70
CA ALA A 33 0.60 -6.41 1.28
C ALA A 33 0.22 -4.94 1.04
N VAL A 34 0.67 -4.37 -0.07
CA VAL A 34 0.38 -3.00 -0.48
C VAL A 34 -0.36 -3.02 -1.81
N GLN A 35 -1.56 -2.47 -1.83
CA GLN A 35 -2.37 -2.37 -3.05
C GLN A 35 -2.84 -0.94 -3.29
N PHE A 36 -2.47 -0.37 -4.43
CA PHE A 36 -2.95 0.93 -4.88
C PHE A 36 -4.40 0.83 -5.35
N THR A 37 -5.22 1.82 -4.96
CA THR A 37 -6.65 1.83 -5.29
C THR A 37 -6.94 2.47 -6.64
N SER A 38 -6.06 3.37 -7.08
CA SER A 38 -6.08 3.95 -8.43
C SER A 38 -5.08 3.23 -9.32
N GLU A 39 -5.32 3.24 -10.63
CA GLU A 39 -4.34 2.75 -11.60
C GLU A 39 -3.07 3.62 -11.58
N VAL A 40 -1.92 2.97 -11.40
CA VAL A 40 -0.62 3.63 -11.37
C VAL A 40 0.32 2.96 -12.36
N TYR A 41 0.74 3.70 -13.38
CA TYR A 41 1.72 3.25 -14.35
C TYR A 41 3.12 3.34 -13.74
N HIS A 42 3.61 2.24 -13.16
CA HIS A 42 4.88 2.19 -12.44
C HIS A 42 5.54 0.80 -12.55
N PRO A 43 6.89 0.71 -12.71
CA PRO A 43 7.58 -0.59 -12.86
C PRO A 43 7.29 -1.60 -11.74
N LEU A 44 7.32 -1.15 -10.49
CA LEU A 44 7.05 -2.00 -9.33
C LEU A 44 5.56 -2.29 -9.06
N ILE A 45 4.61 -1.67 -9.77
CA ILE A 45 3.17 -1.81 -9.47
C ILE A 45 2.51 -2.63 -10.59
N SER A 46 1.83 -3.72 -10.23
CA SER A 46 1.09 -4.53 -11.19
C SER A 46 -0.17 -3.82 -11.70
N HIS A 47 -0.79 -4.34 -12.76
CA HIS A 47 -2.08 -3.82 -13.25
C HIS A 47 -3.19 -3.82 -12.18
N ASN A 48 -3.13 -4.76 -11.22
CA ASN A 48 -4.09 -4.85 -10.11
C ASN A 48 -3.73 -3.93 -8.92
N GLY A 49 -2.72 -3.07 -9.08
CA GLY A 49 -2.25 -2.14 -8.05
C GLY A 49 -1.28 -2.75 -7.02
N ILE A 50 -0.83 -4.00 -7.19
CA ILE A 50 0.04 -4.66 -6.18
C ILE A 50 1.48 -4.18 -6.33
N LEU A 51 2.04 -3.64 -5.25
CA LEU A 51 3.44 -3.21 -5.21
C LEU A 51 4.39 -4.40 -4.98
N SER A 52 5.45 -4.48 -5.79
CA SER A 52 6.58 -5.37 -5.56
C SER A 52 7.45 -4.84 -4.44
N LEU A 53 7.75 -5.69 -3.47
CA LEU A 53 8.68 -5.40 -2.38
C LEU A 53 10.09 -5.95 -2.64
N ARG A 54 10.32 -6.64 -3.77
CA ARG A 54 11.57 -7.40 -4.00
C ARG A 54 12.82 -6.52 -3.96
N ASN A 55 12.74 -5.32 -4.52
CA ASN A 55 13.85 -4.37 -4.55
C ASN A 55 14.15 -3.75 -3.17
N GLY A 56 13.12 -3.41 -2.38
CA GLY A 56 13.29 -2.78 -1.06
C GLY A 56 13.50 -3.78 0.08
N PHE A 57 12.88 -4.94 -0.02
CA PHE A 57 12.88 -6.01 0.97
C PHE A 57 13.07 -7.37 0.28
N PRO A 58 14.26 -7.66 -0.30
CA PRO A 58 14.54 -8.97 -0.90
C PRO A 58 14.24 -10.13 0.07
N LYS A 59 14.47 -9.89 1.36
CA LYS A 59 14.03 -10.72 2.46
C LYS A 59 13.40 -9.85 3.55
N TRP A 60 12.16 -10.16 3.93
CA TRP A 60 11.54 -9.57 5.11
C TRP A 60 12.12 -10.19 6.39
N ILE A 61 12.57 -9.35 7.33
CA ILE A 61 13.19 -9.80 8.58
C ILE A 61 12.36 -9.26 9.75
N PRO A 62 11.59 -10.11 10.44
CA PRO A 62 10.83 -9.71 11.62
C PRO A 62 11.76 -9.15 12.70
N GLY A 63 11.35 -8.09 13.37
CA GLY A 63 12.18 -7.40 14.37
C GLY A 63 13.16 -6.37 13.81
N GLN A 64 13.42 -6.39 12.50
CA GLN A 64 14.20 -5.35 11.80
C GLN A 64 13.31 -4.51 10.88
N HIS A 65 12.40 -5.16 10.15
CA HIS A 65 11.49 -4.48 9.24
C HIS A 65 10.10 -4.31 9.89
N TYR A 66 9.52 -3.14 9.67
CA TYR A 66 8.24 -2.72 10.25
C TYR A 66 7.48 -1.86 9.26
N VAL A 67 6.21 -1.57 9.54
CA VAL A 67 5.33 -0.77 8.66
C VAL A 67 5.95 0.56 8.28
N PHE A 68 6.67 1.24 9.18
CA PHE A 68 7.26 2.55 8.86
C PHE A 68 8.40 2.43 7.82
N HIS A 69 9.17 1.34 7.83
CA HIS A 69 10.15 1.05 6.79
C HIS A 69 9.44 0.83 5.45
N LEU A 70 8.33 0.10 5.47
CA LEU A 70 7.51 -0.13 4.28
C LEU A 70 6.93 1.17 3.73
N LEU A 71 6.37 2.04 4.57
CA LEU A 71 5.88 3.37 4.18
C LEU A 71 6.99 4.22 3.57
N HIS A 72 8.17 4.22 4.19
CA HIS A 72 9.34 4.91 3.66
C HIS A 72 9.75 4.38 2.28
N TYR A 73 9.71 3.05 2.10
CA TYR A 73 9.99 2.41 0.82
C TYR A 73 8.96 2.78 -0.26
N ILE A 74 7.66 2.71 0.05
CA ILE A 74 6.57 3.10 -0.87
C ILE A 74 6.79 4.50 -1.40
N LYS A 75 7.17 5.46 -0.55
CA LYS A 75 7.51 6.80 -1.01
C LYS A 75 8.70 6.82 -1.95
N ASN A 76 9.78 6.13 -1.58
CA ASN A 76 11.01 6.18 -2.34
C ASN A 76 10.92 5.45 -3.67
N SER A 77 10.01 4.48 -3.82
CA SER A 77 9.83 3.74 -5.07
C SER A 77 9.52 4.65 -6.27
N PHE A 78 8.87 5.79 -6.04
CA PHE A 78 8.54 6.78 -7.06
C PHE A 78 9.71 7.71 -7.44
N ARG A 79 10.86 7.61 -6.77
CA ARG A 79 12.03 8.45 -7.06
C ARG A 79 12.83 7.87 -8.22
N THR A 80 13.34 8.74 -9.08
CA THR A 80 14.20 8.34 -10.21
C THR A 80 15.39 7.51 -9.76
N VAL A 81 16.01 7.85 -8.62
CA VAL A 81 17.13 7.09 -8.04
C VAL A 81 16.80 5.61 -7.83
N VAL A 82 15.57 5.28 -7.41
CA VAL A 82 15.15 3.88 -7.27
C VAL A 82 14.85 3.29 -8.65
N LEU A 83 14.10 4.01 -9.47
CA LEU A 83 13.74 3.55 -10.82
C LEU A 83 14.96 3.25 -11.70
N ASP A 84 16.06 4.01 -11.53
CA ASP A 84 17.31 3.89 -12.30
C ASP A 84 18.11 2.63 -11.98
N ILE A 85 17.85 1.99 -10.83
CA ILE A 85 18.58 0.80 -10.37
C ILE A 85 17.74 -0.49 -10.43
N LEU A 86 16.49 -0.42 -10.90
CA LEU A 86 15.59 -1.58 -10.95
C LEU A 86 16.04 -2.63 -11.97
N THR A 87 15.95 -3.90 -11.58
CA THR A 87 16.13 -5.03 -12.51
C THR A 87 14.79 -5.62 -12.95
N VAL A 88 14.79 -6.40 -14.04
CA VAL A 88 13.57 -7.00 -14.60
C VAL A 88 12.93 -8.03 -13.65
N GLU A 89 13.71 -8.67 -12.78
CA GLU A 89 13.22 -9.65 -11.82
C GLU A 89 12.49 -9.02 -10.62
N GLU A 90 12.67 -7.72 -10.42
CA GLU A 90 12.09 -6.97 -9.31
C GLU A 90 10.75 -6.33 -9.65
N VAL A 91 10.45 -6.17 -10.94
CA VAL A 91 9.30 -5.40 -11.43
C VAL A 91 8.04 -6.26 -11.57
N ASN A 92 6.88 -5.66 -11.31
CA ASN A 92 5.58 -6.29 -11.55
C ASN A 92 4.94 -5.82 -12.86
N ASN A 93 5.54 -4.80 -13.51
CA ASN A 93 5.11 -4.25 -14.78
C ASN A 93 6.34 -4.08 -15.69
N GLU A 94 6.61 -5.12 -16.47
CA GLU A 94 7.74 -5.15 -17.40
C GLU A 94 7.63 -4.04 -18.46
N PHE A 95 6.42 -3.74 -18.95
CA PHE A 95 6.22 -2.67 -19.94
C PHE A 95 6.60 -1.30 -19.39
N ALA A 96 6.26 -0.99 -18.14
CA ALA A 96 6.68 0.24 -17.49
C ALA A 96 8.20 0.30 -17.32
N TRP A 97 8.86 -0.80 -16.96
CA TRP A 97 10.32 -0.88 -16.89
C TRP A 97 11.00 -0.72 -18.26
N MET A 98 10.51 -1.41 -19.29
CA MET A 98 11.02 -1.32 -20.66
C MET A 98 10.88 0.11 -21.20
N THR A 99 9.73 0.73 -20.97
CA THR A 99 9.47 2.10 -21.41
C THR A 99 10.32 3.09 -20.62
N TYR A 100 10.53 2.87 -19.31
CA TYR A 100 11.45 3.66 -18.49
C TYR A 100 12.84 3.64 -19.13
N ASN A 101 13.38 2.48 -19.49
CA ASN A 101 14.74 2.34 -20.01
C ASN A 101 14.89 2.66 -21.51
N GLY A 102 13.83 2.53 -22.31
CA GLY A 102 13.85 2.76 -23.75
C GLY A 102 13.37 4.15 -24.17
N ASP A 103 12.20 4.59 -23.69
CA ASP A 103 11.60 5.88 -24.04
C ASP A 103 11.14 6.65 -22.78
N ARG A 104 12.09 7.38 -22.21
CA ARG A 104 11.91 8.27 -21.05
C ARG A 104 10.75 9.27 -21.23
N LYS A 105 10.51 9.75 -22.45
CA LYS A 105 9.47 10.74 -22.73
C LYS A 105 8.10 10.09 -22.72
N LEU A 106 7.96 8.92 -23.34
CA LEU A 106 6.72 8.13 -23.26
C LEU A 106 6.42 7.74 -21.81
N PHE A 107 7.40 7.21 -21.09
CA PHE A 107 7.24 6.85 -19.68
C PHE A 107 6.72 8.04 -18.85
N SER A 108 7.37 9.19 -18.99
CA SER A 108 6.99 10.40 -18.25
C SER A 108 5.55 10.82 -18.54
N ARG A 109 5.09 10.73 -19.81
CA ARG A 109 3.70 11.01 -20.17
C ARG A 109 2.72 10.04 -19.53
N LEU A 110 3.00 8.73 -19.56
CA LEU A 110 2.13 7.71 -18.97
C LEU A 110 2.07 7.83 -17.44
N ALA A 111 3.21 8.08 -16.79
CA ALA A 111 3.26 8.34 -15.35
C ALA A 111 2.47 9.60 -14.96
N GLN A 112 2.52 10.65 -15.79
CA GLN A 112 1.75 11.88 -15.56
C GLN A 112 0.24 11.64 -15.69
N GLN A 113 -0.21 10.74 -16.57
CA GLN A 113 -1.63 10.35 -16.61
C GLN A 113 -2.08 9.73 -15.29
N SER A 114 -1.24 8.89 -14.66
CA SER A 114 -1.54 8.36 -13.33
C SER A 114 -1.62 9.45 -12.26
N VAL A 115 -0.77 10.48 -12.35
CA VAL A 115 -0.84 11.65 -11.47
C VAL A 115 -2.19 12.38 -11.66
N ASP A 116 -2.60 12.63 -12.90
CA ASP A 116 -3.82 13.36 -13.21
C ASP A 116 -5.07 12.60 -12.69
N VAL A 117 -5.09 11.27 -12.85
CA VAL A 117 -6.14 10.39 -12.27
C VAL A 117 -6.14 10.48 -10.75
N SER A 118 -4.97 10.45 -10.12
CA SER A 118 -4.81 10.52 -8.67
C SER A 118 -5.35 11.83 -8.06
N LEU A 119 -5.39 12.89 -8.87
CA LEU A 119 -5.88 14.21 -8.48
C LEU A 119 -7.37 14.44 -8.82
N SER A 120 -8.02 13.46 -9.45
CA SER A 120 -9.42 13.61 -9.85
C SER A 120 -10.35 13.78 -8.64
N PRO A 121 -11.43 14.58 -8.74
CA PRO A 121 -12.40 14.77 -7.66
C PRO A 121 -13.03 13.46 -7.19
N THR A 122 -13.16 12.45 -8.06
CA THR A 122 -13.64 11.12 -7.67
C THR A 122 -12.67 10.42 -6.73
N VAL A 123 -11.36 10.53 -6.99
CA VAL A 123 -10.33 9.93 -6.14
C VAL A 123 -10.12 10.76 -4.87
N ILE A 124 -10.18 12.10 -4.92
CA ILE A 124 -9.96 12.96 -3.76
C ILE A 124 -11.21 13.09 -2.87
N GLY A 125 -12.39 13.13 -3.48
CA GLY A 125 -13.64 13.58 -2.84
C GLY A 125 -14.54 12.49 -2.25
N HIS A 126 -14.20 11.21 -2.42
CA HIS A 126 -14.92 10.12 -1.75
C HIS A 126 -14.41 9.92 -0.31
N ASP A 127 -15.29 10.19 0.65
CA ASP A 127 -15.13 10.02 2.11
C ASP A 127 -15.64 8.63 2.54
N ASP A 128 -15.14 7.58 1.89
CA ASP A 128 -15.68 6.20 2.00
C ASP A 128 -15.14 5.43 3.22
N GLY A 129 -14.86 6.14 4.32
CA GLY A 129 -14.15 5.58 5.46
C GLY A 129 -12.64 5.82 5.34
N GLY A 130 -12.05 6.22 6.47
CA GLY A 130 -10.73 6.83 6.54
C GLY A 130 -9.62 6.18 5.69
N MET A 131 -8.64 7.00 5.34
CA MET A 131 -7.47 6.71 4.49
C MET A 131 -6.60 5.50 4.91
N ILE A 132 -6.94 4.81 6.00
CA ILE A 132 -6.39 3.51 6.42
C ILE A 132 -7.58 2.62 6.77
N VAL A 133 -7.89 1.68 5.89
CA VAL A 133 -8.87 0.61 6.17
C VAL A 133 -8.06 -0.62 6.59
N PHE A 134 -8.14 -0.98 7.86
CA PHE A 134 -7.66 -2.29 8.31
C PHE A 134 -8.72 -3.32 7.90
N GLN A 135 -8.53 -3.96 6.75
CA GLN A 135 -9.29 -5.16 6.40
C GLN A 135 -8.79 -6.32 7.26
N GLY A 136 -9.20 -6.34 8.52
CA GLY A 136 -9.23 -7.55 9.31
C GLY A 136 -10.62 -8.14 9.18
N GLU A 137 -10.82 -9.06 8.24
CA GLU A 137 -11.90 -10.03 8.43
C GLU A 137 -11.44 -10.90 9.60
N ALA A 138 -11.94 -10.61 10.80
CA ALA A 138 -11.85 -11.58 11.88
C ALA A 138 -12.52 -12.85 11.36
N SER A 139 -11.79 -13.97 11.34
CA SER A 139 -12.37 -15.27 11.05
C SER A 139 -13.64 -15.47 11.87
N GLU A 140 -14.63 -16.19 11.35
CA GLU A 140 -15.89 -16.44 12.07
C GLU A 140 -15.63 -16.98 13.48
N GLU A 141 -14.55 -17.76 13.66
CA GLU A 141 -14.06 -18.23 14.96
C GLU A 141 -13.67 -17.09 15.91
N LYS A 142 -12.87 -16.11 15.45
CA LYS A 142 -12.49 -14.93 16.25
C LYS A 142 -13.72 -14.05 16.57
N GLN A 143 -14.67 -13.96 15.64
CA GLN A 143 -15.92 -13.22 15.88
C GLN A 143 -16.78 -13.89 16.95
N MET A 144 -16.88 -15.22 16.91
CA MET A 144 -17.61 -16.00 17.92
C MET A 144 -16.94 -15.93 19.29
N GLU A 145 -15.61 -15.96 19.35
CA GLU A 145 -14.87 -15.84 20.61
C GLU A 145 -15.08 -14.45 21.26
N ILE A 146 -15.07 -13.38 20.46
CA ILE A 146 -15.37 -12.01 20.94
C ILE A 146 -16.81 -11.92 21.46
N LEU A 147 -17.80 -12.47 20.72
CA LEU A 147 -19.20 -12.48 21.14
C LEU A 147 -19.43 -13.27 22.44
N GLU A 148 -18.73 -14.39 22.64
CA GLU A 148 -18.79 -15.15 23.88
C GLU A 148 -18.18 -14.41 25.07
N LEU A 149 -17.06 -13.72 24.85
CA LEU A 149 -16.41 -12.90 25.89
C LEU A 149 -17.31 -11.73 26.32
N GLU A 150 -17.99 -11.07 25.38
CA GLU A 150 -18.93 -9.99 25.68
C GLU A 150 -20.17 -10.48 26.43
N ARG A 151 -20.71 -11.66 26.09
CA ARG A 151 -21.81 -12.29 26.83
C ARG A 151 -21.41 -12.62 28.26
N LYS A 152 -20.21 -13.15 28.48
CA LYS A 152 -19.69 -13.44 29.83
C LYS A 152 -19.51 -12.15 30.65
N ARG A 153 -19.09 -11.05 30.03
CA ARG A 153 -18.97 -9.74 30.69
C ARG A 153 -20.32 -9.19 31.16
N LYS A 154 -21.34 -9.20 30.29
CA LYS A 154 -22.70 -8.75 30.63
C LYS A 154 -23.37 -9.61 31.71
N ASN A 155 -23.09 -10.91 31.72
CA ASN A 155 -23.61 -11.83 32.73
C ASN A 155 -22.85 -11.74 34.08
N GLY A 156 -21.59 -11.29 34.06
CA GLY A 156 -20.81 -11.03 35.27
C GLY A 156 -21.20 -9.73 35.97
N GLU A 157 -21.49 -8.68 35.21
CA GLU A 157 -21.91 -7.37 35.74
C GLU A 157 -23.32 -7.40 36.38
N SER A 158 -24.17 -8.34 35.99
CA SER A 158 -25.52 -8.52 36.55
C SER A 158 -25.55 -9.27 37.90
N MET A 159 -24.45 -9.88 38.34
CA MET A 159 -24.33 -10.52 39.66
C MET A 159 -23.73 -9.61 40.74
N GLN A 160 -23.30 -8.39 40.42
CA GLN A 160 -22.74 -7.44 41.39
C GLN A 160 -23.72 -6.35 41.87
N GLN A 161 -25.00 -6.42 41.49
CA GLN A 161 -26.04 -5.46 41.90
C GLN A 161 -27.18 -6.06 42.75
N THR A 162 -26.97 -7.22 43.40
CA THR A 162 -27.88 -7.73 44.44
C THR A 162 -27.19 -7.72 45.79
#